data_AF-A0A1G8TV90-F1
#
_entry.id   AF-A0A1G8TV90-F1
#
_cell.length_a   1.000
_cell.length_b   1.000
_cell.length_c   1.000
_cell.angle_alpha   90.00
_cell.angle_beta   90.00
_cell.angle_gamma   90.00
#
_symmetry.space_group_name_H-M   'P 1'
#
loop_
_entity.id
_entity.type
_entity.pdbx_description
1 polymer ?
#
loop_
_entity_poly.entity_id
_entity_poly.type
_entity_poly.pdbx_seq_one_letter_code
_entity_poly.pdbx_strand_id
1 'polypeptide(L)' 'MPPQFMDVKQTAEYLNMSVQWVYKEAPRLGLTPYKFGSGRNAKLQFKLSEVQGWVRQQRVPEW' A
#
# COMPACT_ATOMS: atom_id res chain seq x y z
N MET A 1 18.64 -6.44 4.47
CA MET A 1 18.31 -5.07 4.06
C MET A 1 17.21 -4.54 4.97
N PRO A 2 17.22 -3.25 5.35
CA PRO A 2 16.14 -2.67 6.13
C PRO A 2 14.80 -2.75 5.36
N PRO A 3 13.66 -2.89 6.04
CA PRO A 3 12.37 -2.89 5.38
C PRO A 3 12.14 -1.54 4.69
N GLN A 4 11.89 -1.58 3.38
CA GLN A 4 11.60 -0.40 2.58
C GLN A 4 10.09 -0.13 2.57
N PHE A 5 9.73 1.11 2.84
CA PHE A 5 8.36 1.58 2.86
C PHE A 5 8.13 2.64 1.78
N MET A 6 6.90 2.71 1.29
CA MET A 6 6.40 3.73 0.39
C MET A 6 5.32 4.54 1.09
N ASP A 7 5.34 5.85 0.94
CA ASP A 7 4.19 6.66 1.34
C ASP A 7 2.99 6.42 0.39
N VAL A 8 1.86 7.04 0.70
CA VAL A 8 0.64 6.91 -0.10
C VAL A 8 0.82 7.37 -1.55
N LYS A 9 1.61 8.42 -1.80
CA LYS A 9 1.82 8.94 -3.16
C LYS A 9 2.70 7.97 -3.96
N GLN A 10 3.80 7.53 -3.38
CA GLN A 10 4.68 6.53 -3.97
C GLN A 10 3.94 5.23 -4.26
N THR A 11 3.05 4.79 -3.36
CA THR A 11 2.23 3.59 -3.56
C THR A 11 1.21 3.79 -4.69
N ALA A 12 0.59 4.97 -4.78
CA ALA A 12 -0.33 5.31 -5.86
C ALA A 12 0.37 5.30 -7.22
N GLU A 13 1.55 5.91 -7.31
CA GLU A 13 2.39 5.91 -8.52
C GLU A 13 2.81 4.48 -8.89
N TYR A 14 3.27 3.69 -7.92
CA TYR A 14 3.69 2.30 -8.14
C TYR A 14 2.57 1.41 -8.67
N LEU A 15 1.35 1.58 -8.15
CA LEU A 15 0.18 0.82 -8.57
C LEU A 15 -0.51 1.40 -9.81
N ASN A 16 -0.07 2.56 -10.31
CA ASN A 16 -0.75 3.34 -11.34
C ASN A 16 -2.22 3.63 -10.97
N MET A 17 -2.45 4.03 -9.73
CA MET A 17 -3.78 4.31 -9.14
C MET A 17 -3.84 5.74 -8.60
N SER A 18 -5.05 6.22 -8.28
CA SER A 18 -5.19 7.51 -7.59
C SER A 18 -4.85 7.41 -6.10
N VAL A 19 -4.33 8.50 -5.52
CA VAL A 19 -4.12 8.61 -4.06
C VAL A 19 -5.40 8.33 -3.27
N GLN A 20 -6.56 8.78 -3.78
CA GLN A 20 -7.86 8.49 -3.15
C GLN A 20 -8.16 6.99 -3.12
N TRP A 21 -7.85 6.27 -4.19
CA TRP A 21 -8.01 4.82 -4.25
C TRP A 21 -7.12 4.14 -3.20
N VAL A 22 -5.87 4.58 -3.02
CA VAL A 22 -4.97 4.02 -1.99
C VAL A 22 -5.50 4.25 -0.57
N TYR A 23 -6.18 5.36 -0.30
CA TYR A 23 -6.79 5.57 1.02
C TYR A 23 -8.03 4.72 1.28
N LYS A 24 -8.87 4.50 0.26
CA LYS A 24 -10.20 3.91 0.43
C LYS A 24 -10.25 2.42 0.07
N GLU A 25 -9.65 2.04 -1.04
CA GLU A 25 -9.82 0.72 -1.65
C GLU A 25 -8.67 -0.23 -1.31
N ALA A 26 -7.41 0.25 -1.29
CA ALA A 26 -6.26 -0.61 -0.96
C ALA A 26 -6.45 -1.40 0.35
N PRO A 27 -6.85 -0.79 1.49
CA PRO A 27 -7.11 -1.52 2.72
C PRO A 27 -8.28 -2.53 2.60
N ARG A 28 -9.30 -2.22 1.80
CA ARG A 28 -10.45 -3.11 1.57
C ARG A 28 -10.07 -4.35 0.76
N LEU A 29 -9.08 -4.22 -0.11
CA LEU A 29 -8.53 -5.30 -0.94
C LEU A 29 -7.39 -6.06 -0.24
N GLY A 30 -7.17 -5.83 1.06
CA GLY A 30 -6.17 -6.55 1.84
C GLY A 30 -4.75 -5.99 1.77
N LEU A 31 -4.54 -4.81 1.19
CA LEU A 31 -3.25 -4.13 1.25
C LEU A 31 -3.12 -3.35 2.58
N THR A 32 -2.28 -3.86 3.48
CA THR A 32 -2.14 -3.33 4.85
C THR A 32 -1.39 -1.99 4.90
N PRO A 33 -2.03 -0.92 5.39
CA PRO A 33 -1.34 0.34 5.68
C PRO A 33 -0.72 0.32 7.08
N TYR A 34 0.51 0.81 7.20
CA TYR A 34 1.21 1.03 8.46
C TYR A 34 1.15 2.51 8.84
N LYS A 35 0.82 2.79 10.10
CA LYS A 35 0.85 4.15 10.65
C LYS A 35 2.25 4.44 11.19
N PHE A 36 2.90 5.46 10.63
CA PHE A 36 4.18 5.96 11.10
C PHE A 36 3.99 7.32 11.79
N GLY A 37 4.50 7.43 13.01
CA GLY A 37 4.31 8.59 13.89
C GLY A 37 3.12 8.47 14.83
N SER A 38 2.87 9.52 15.60
CA SER A 38 1.87 9.53 16.68
C SER A 38 0.79 10.59 16.44
N GLY A 39 -0.45 10.28 16.79
CA GLY A 39 -1.58 11.22 16.77
C GLY A 39 -2.16 11.49 15.37
N ARG A 40 -2.80 12.66 15.21
CA ARG A 40 -3.57 13.05 14.00
C ARG A 40 -2.73 13.19 12.73
N ASN A 41 -1.41 13.35 12.88
CA ASN A 41 -0.46 13.52 11.77
C ASN A 41 0.29 12.22 11.41
N ALA A 42 -0.11 11.08 11.97
CA ALA A 42 0.47 9.80 11.60
C ALA A 42 0.30 9.56 10.09
N LYS A 43 1.42 9.32 9.40
CA LYS A 43 1.43 9.09 7.95
C LYS A 43 1.19 7.61 7.67
N LEU A 44 0.34 7.32 6.69
CA LEU A 44 0.21 5.96 6.17
C LEU A 44 1.40 5.66 5.27
N GLN A 45 1.99 4.49 5.48
CA GLN A 45 3.03 3.92 4.64
C GLN A 45 2.73 2.45 4.37
N PHE A 46 3.25 1.95 3.26
CA PHE A 46 3.06 0.57 2.82
C PHE A 46 4.41 -0.09 2.65
N LYS A 47 4.56 -1.31 3.15
CA LYS A 47 5.81 -2.05 3.03
C LYS A 47 5.97 -2.53 1.58
N LEU A 48 7.07 -2.17 0.92
CA LEU A 48 7.27 -2.44 -0.50
C LEU A 48 7.12 -3.93 -0.85
N SER A 49 7.68 -4.81 -0.01
CA SER A 49 7.60 -6.27 -0.21
C SER A 49 6.16 -6.80 -0.18
N GLU A 50 5.29 -6.19 0.64
CA GLU A 50 3.89 -6.58 0.75
C GLU A 50 3.07 -6.03 -0.41
N VAL A 51 3.33 -4.78 -0.83
CA VAL A 51 2.74 -4.23 -2.06
C VAL A 51 3.08 -5.13 -3.27
N GLN A 52 4.34 -5.54 -3.40
CA GLN A 52 4.76 -6.47 -4.46
C GLN A 52 4.11 -7.86 -4.33
N GLY A 53 3.95 -8.37 -3.11
CA GLY A 53 3.23 -9.62 -2.84
C GLY A 53 1.77 -9.51 -3.28
N TRP A 54 1.09 -8.45 -2.87
CA TRP A 54 -0.30 -8.17 -3.20
C TRP A 54 -0.52 -8.04 -4.71
N VAL A 55 0.32 -7.27 -5.43
CA VAL A 55 0.24 -7.17 -6.90
C VAL A 55 0.37 -8.52 -7.57
N ARG A 56 1.25 -9.40 -7.08
CA ARG A 56 1.38 -10.76 -7.60
C ARG A 56 0.12 -11.59 -7.38
N GLN A 57 -0.50 -11.49 -6.19
CA GLN A 57 -1.75 -12.18 -5.88
C GLN A 57 -2.90 -11.73 -6.78
N GLN A 58 -3.05 -10.43 -7.03
CA GLN A 58 -4.11 -9.89 -7.90
C GLN A 58 -3.97 -10.30 -9.38
N ARG A 59 -2.77 -10.68 -9.81
CA ARG A 59 -2.50 -11.12 -11.19
C ARG A 59 -2.75 -12.60 -11.41
N VAL A 60 -2.98 -13.38 -10.36
CA VAL A 60 -3.37 -14.79 -10.47
C VAL A 60 -4.90 -14.80 -10.42
N PRO A 61 -5.60 -15.06 -11.55
CA PRO A 61 -7.02 -15.32 -11.48
C PRO A 61 -7.22 -16.63 -10.72
N GLU A 62 -7.91 -16.58 -9.58
CA GLU A 62 -8.56 -17.77 -9.04
C GLU A 62 -9.62 -18.18 -10.06
N TRP A 63 -9.41 -19.33 -10.67
CA TRP A 63 -10.24 -19.94 -11.71
C TRP A 63 -11.59 -20.42 -11.16
#